data_AF-A0AA51J870-F1
#
_entry.id   AF-A0AA51J870-F1
#
_cell.length_a   1.000
_cell.length_b   1.000
_cell.length_c   1.000
_cell.angle_alpha   90.00
_cell.angle_beta   90.00
_cell.angle_gamma   90.00
#
_symmetry.space_group_name_H-M   'P 1'
#
loop_
_entity.id
_entity.type
_entity.pdbx_description
1 polymer ?
#
loop_
_entity_poly.entity_id
_entity_poly.type
_entity_poly.pdbx_seq_one_letter_code
_entity_poly.pdbx_strand_id
1 'polypeptide(L)' 'TPKYGLLYHSTFIGRAGLKNKGRISRYLANKCSIASRIDCFSG' A
#
# COMPACT_ATOMS: atom_id res chain seq x y z
N THR A 1 -8.48 -14.00 -7.42
CA THR A 1 -8.34 -12.76 -6.63
C THR A 1 -7.67 -11.70 -7.49
N PRO A 2 -8.10 -10.42 -7.46
CA PRO A 2 -7.39 -9.37 -8.18
C PRO A 2 -5.92 -9.34 -7.75
N LYS A 3 -4.99 -9.28 -8.72
CA LYS A 3 -3.53 -9.40 -8.46
C LYS A 3 -2.97 -8.22 -7.66
N TYR A 4 -3.69 -7.09 -7.60
CA TYR A 4 -3.30 -5.87 -6.91
C TYR A 4 -4.51 -5.20 -6.24
N GLY A 5 -4.32 -4.63 -5.04
CA GLY A 5 -5.37 -3.93 -4.28
C GLY A 5 -5.54 -2.46 -4.68
N LEU A 6 -6.44 -1.74 -4.00
CA LEU A 6 -6.77 -0.34 -4.28
C LEU A 6 -5.55 0.60 -4.25
N LEU A 7 -4.56 0.32 -3.40
CA LEU A 7 -3.32 1.10 -3.29
C LEU A 7 -2.48 1.10 -4.59
N TYR A 8 -2.61 0.08 -5.44
CA TYR A 8 -1.84 -0.04 -6.69
C TYR A 8 -2.21 1.01 -7.74
N HIS A 9 -3.44 1.52 -7.69
CA HIS A 9 -3.95 2.56 -8.58
C HIS A 9 -3.79 3.97 -7.99
N SER A 10 -3.20 4.11 -6.80
CA SER A 10 -2.89 5.44 -6.25
C SER A 10 -1.89 6.18 -7.15
N THR A 11 -2.02 7.51 -7.20
CA THR A 11 -1.14 8.39 -7.99
C THR A 11 0.33 8.21 -7.64
N PHE A 12 0.65 7.97 -6.36
CA PHE A 12 2.01 7.69 -5.88
C PHE A 12 2.59 6.40 -6.48
N ILE A 13 1.85 5.29 -6.42
CA ILE A 13 2.28 4.00 -6.98
C ILE A 13 2.25 4.03 -8.52
N GLY A 14 1.35 4.81 -9.11
CA GLY A 14 1.26 5.03 -10.56
C GLY A 14 2.53 5.65 -11.16
N ARG A 15 3.26 6.46 -10.39
CA ARG A 15 4.53 7.09 -10.79
C ARG A 15 5.74 6.17 -10.65
N ALA A 16 5.61 5.05 -9.94
CA ALA A 16 6.71 4.09 -9.78
C ALA A 16 6.90 3.25 -11.05
N GLY A 17 8.16 2.95 -11.38
CA GLY A 17 8.48 2.08 -12.53
C GLY A 17 7.81 0.70 -12.42
N LEU A 18 7.42 0.14 -13.57
CA LEU A 18 6.67 -1.13 -13.69
C LEU A 18 7.25 -2.28 -12.83
N LYS A 19 8.58 -2.43 -12.83
CA LYS A 19 9.29 -3.44 -12.03
C LYS A 19 9.07 -3.31 -10.52
N ASN A 20 8.96 -2.08 -10.02
CA ASN A 20 8.89 -1.78 -8.59
C ASN A 20 7.46 -1.54 -8.10
N LYS A 21 6.51 -1.30 -9.02
CA LYS A 21 5.12 -0.93 -8.71
C LYS A 21 4.44 -1.91 -7.74
N GLY A 22 4.58 -3.21 -7.99
CA GLY A 22 4.04 -4.26 -7.10
C GLY A 22 4.74 -4.31 -5.73
N ARG A 23 6.06 -4.10 -5.68
CA ARG A 23 6.83 -4.12 -4.42
C ARG A 23 6.47 -2.93 -3.53
N ILE A 24 6.39 -1.73 -4.10
CA ILE A 24 6.07 -0.51 -3.34
C ILE A 24 4.63 -0.57 -2.84
N SER A 25 3.67 -1.03 -3.66
CA SER A 25 2.28 -1.23 -3.23
C SER A 25 2.17 -2.17 -2.03
N ARG A 26 2.90 -3.29 -2.04
CA ARG A 26 2.91 -4.25 -0.94
C ARG A 26 3.56 -3.69 0.32
N TYR A 27 4.68 -2.99 0.17
CA TYR A 27 5.36 -2.35 1.29
C TYR A 27 4.46 -1.31 1.98
N LEU A 28 3.79 -0.47 1.19
CA LEU A 28 2.87 0.53 1.69
C LEU A 28 1.68 -0.11 2.41
N ALA A 29 1.07 -1.14 1.83
CA ALA A 29 -0.04 -1.86 2.47
C ALA A 29 0.33 -2.40 3.86
N ASN A 30 1.54 -2.96 4.00
CA ASN A 30 2.02 -3.47 5.28
C ASN A 30 2.21 -2.36 6.32
N LYS A 31 2.80 -1.23 5.94
CA LYS A 31 2.96 -0.08 6.84
C LYS A 31 1.63 0.52 7.24
N CYS A 32 0.71 0.65 6.28
CA CYS A 32 -0.64 1.15 6.52
C CYS A 32 -1.40 0.24 7.50
N SER A 33 -1.31 -1.09 7.36
CA SER A 33 -1.97 -2.02 8.29
C SER A 33 -1.51 -1.86 9.73
N ILE A 34 -0.21 -1.59 9.97
CA ILE A 34 0.31 -1.33 11.32
C ILE A 34 -0.19 0.03 11.82
N ALA A 35 -0.10 1.08 10.98
CA ALA A 35 -0.56 2.41 11.32
C ALA A 35 -2.05 2.43 11.68
N SER A 36 -2.90 1.76 10.91
CA SER A 36 -4.34 1.64 11.19
C SER A 36 -4.63 0.96 12.53
N ARG A 37 -3.81 -0.03 12.95
CA ARG A 37 -3.98 -0.65 14.28
C ARG A 37 -3.60 0.33 15.39
N ILE A 38 -2.48 1.02 15.25
CA ILE A 38 -2.04 2.02 16.23
C ILE A 38 -3.12 3.10 16.35
N ASP A 39 -3.58 3.66 15.24
CA ASP A 39 -4.63 4.67 15.18
C ASP A 39 -5.94 4.21 15.85
N CYS A 40 -6.35 2.95 15.60
CA CYS A 40 -7.56 2.38 16.18
C CYS A 40 -7.51 2.17 17.71
N PHE A 41 -6.32 1.95 18.31
CA PHE A 41 -6.18 1.56 19.72
C PHE A 41 -5.40 2.56 20.59
N SER A 42 -4.79 3.59 19.99
CA SER A 42 -3.99 4.59 20.73
C SER A 42 -4.82 5.82 21.16
N GLY A 43 -6.15 5.73 21.07
CA GLY A 43 -7.10 6.71 21.61
C GLY A 43 -7.37 6.48 23.09
#